data_AF-A0A7W0KNT1-F1
#
_entry.id   AF-A0A7W0KNT1-F1
#
_cell.length_a   1.000
_cell.length_b   1.000
_cell.length_c   1.000
_cell.angle_alpha   90.00
_cell.angle_beta   90.00
_cell.angle_gamma   90.00
#
_symmetry.space_group_name_H-M   'P 1'
#
loop_
_entity.id
_entity.type
_entity.pdbx_description
1 polymer ?
#
loop_
_entity_poly.entity_id
_entity_poly.type
_entity_poly.pdbx_seq_one_letter_code
_entity_poly.pdbx_strand_id
1 'polypeptide(L)' 'MESLLASCDRGGVAGRLEFAMMTMMVRLGLRAGALAALGLGDIDWRRGEITVVGKGPRSERLPLPAD' A
#
# COMPACT_ATOMS: atom_id res chain seq x y z
N MET A 1 6.75 -12.17 8.95
CA MET A 1 5.79 -11.44 8.09
C MET A 1 5.94 -11.79 6.61
N GLU A 2 7.14 -12.15 6.13
CA GLU A 2 7.37 -12.48 4.72
C GLU A 2 6.60 -13.73 4.23
N SER A 3 6.39 -14.73 5.08
CA SER A 3 5.59 -15.91 4.75
C SER A 3 4.13 -15.57 4.36
N LEU A 4 3.55 -14.53 4.96
CA LEU A 4 2.20 -14.06 4.63
C LEU A 4 2.18 -13.37 3.25
N LEU A 5 3.19 -12.57 2.93
CA LEU A 5 3.31 -11.95 1.60
C LEU A 5 3.61 -12.99 0.52
N ALA A 6 4.39 -14.02 0.85
CA ALA A 6 4.75 -15.09 -0.06
C ALA A 6 3.57 -16.03 -0.42
N SER A 7 2.50 -16.06 0.38
CA SER A 7 1.31 -16.87 0.08
C SER A 7 0.38 -16.27 -0.98
N CYS A 8 0.56 -15.00 -1.35
CA CYS A 8 -0.22 -14.37 -2.40
C CYS A 8 0.17 -14.90 -3.79
N ASP A 9 -0.80 -15.40 -4.56
CA ASP A 9 -0.59 -15.83 -5.95
C ASP A 9 -0.42 -14.61 -6.89
N ARG A 10 0.83 -14.26 -7.16
CA ARG A 10 1.17 -13.11 -8.03
C ARG A 10 0.96 -13.40 -9.53
N GLY A 11 0.56 -14.61 -9.92
CA GLY A 11 0.23 -14.95 -11.30
C GLY A 11 -1.02 -14.22 -11.80
N GLY A 12 -2.00 -14.00 -10.92
CA GLY A 12 -3.26 -13.33 -11.21
C GLY A 12 -3.29 -11.85 -10.83
N VAL A 13 -4.24 -11.09 -11.41
CA VAL A 13 -4.51 -9.71 -11.02
C VAL A 13 -4.91 -9.60 -9.55
N ALA A 14 -5.76 -10.53 -9.08
CA ALA A 14 -6.24 -10.55 -7.70
C ALA A 14 -5.11 -10.73 -6.69
N GLY A 15 -4.22 -11.71 -6.87
CA GLY A 15 -3.14 -11.94 -5.90
C GLY A 15 -2.01 -10.92 -6.00
N ARG A 16 -1.79 -10.26 -7.14
CA ARG A 16 -0.93 -9.06 -7.19
C ARG A 16 -1.51 -7.90 -6.38
N LEU A 17 -2.83 -7.70 -6.47
CA LEU A 17 -3.51 -6.68 -5.68
C LEU A 17 -3.43 -7.01 -4.19
N GLU A 18 -3.71 -8.25 -3.80
CA GLU A 18 -3.58 -8.73 -2.42
C GLU A 18 -2.16 -8.51 -1.89
N PHE A 19 -1.14 -8.91 -2.65
CA PHE A 19 0.25 -8.69 -2.30
C PHE A 19 0.57 -7.21 -2.10
N ALA A 20 0.15 -6.35 -3.03
CA ALA A 20 0.38 -4.90 -2.93
C ALA A 20 -0.32 -4.31 -1.70
N MET A 21 -1.59 -4.65 -1.48
CA MET A 21 -2.36 -4.21 -0.32
C MET A 21 -1.70 -4.61 0.98
N MET A 22 -1.29 -5.88 1.08
CA MET A 22 -0.69 -6.42 2.29
C MET A 22 0.71 -5.85 2.52
N THR A 23 1.48 -5.63 1.46
CA THR A 23 2.77 -4.93 1.53
C THR A 23 2.60 -3.51 2.07
N MET A 24 1.60 -2.75 1.59
CA MET A 24 1.33 -1.40 2.12
C MET A 24 0.98 -1.44 3.61
N MET A 25 0.11 -2.38 4.04
CA MET A 25 -0.27 -2.50 5.45
C MET A 25 0.93 -2.88 6.33
N VAL A 26 1.76 -3.81 5.89
CA VAL A 26 2.89 -4.34 6.65
C VAL A 26 4.05 -3.36 6.72
N ARG A 27 4.44 -2.79 5.57
CA ARG A 27 5.66 -1.98 5.45
C ARG A 27 5.44 -0.54 5.88
N LEU A 28 4.25 0.02 5.63
CA LEU A 28 3.92 1.41 5.95
C LEU A 28 3.01 1.54 7.17
N GLY A 29 2.57 0.41 7.76
CA GLY A 29 1.67 0.42 8.92
C GLY A 29 0.27 0.95 8.61
N LEU A 30 -0.14 0.94 7.33
CA LEU A 30 -1.45 1.45 6.94
C LEU A 30 -2.56 0.58 7.52
N ARG A 31 -3.60 1.22 8.06
CA ARG A 31 -4.84 0.53 8.43
C ARG A 31 -5.66 0.27 7.17
N ALA A 32 -6.42 -0.83 7.16
CA ALA A 32 -7.28 -1.22 6.04
C ALA A 32 -8.19 -0.08 5.55
N GLY A 33 -8.74 0.73 6.48
CA GLY A 33 -9.58 1.88 6.11
C GLY A 33 -8.82 3.01 5.39
N ALA A 34 -7.55 3.26 5.75
CA ALA A 34 -6.73 4.24 5.03
C ALA A 34 -6.34 3.71 3.65
N LEU A 35 -6.00 2.42 3.56
CA LEU A 35 -5.70 1.76 2.29
C LEU A 35 -6.90 1.76 1.33
N ALA A 36 -8.11 1.47 1.85
CA ALA A 36 -9.34 1.46 1.07
C ALA A 36 -9.78 2.85 0.58
N ALA A 37 -9.28 3.92 1.21
CA ALA A 37 -9.55 5.30 0.81
C ALA A 37 -8.54 5.86 -0.21
N LEU A 38 -7.45 5.14 -0.51
CA LEU A 38 -6.45 5.58 -1.47
C LEU A 38 -6.99 5.54 -2.89
N GLY A 39 -6.78 6.63 -3.61
CA GLY A 39 -6.98 6.73 -5.05
C GLY A 39 -5.64 6.65 -5.80
N LEU A 40 -5.73 6.43 -7.12
CA LEU A 40 -4.54 6.47 -7.99
C LEU A 40 -3.85 7.85 -7.99
N GLY A 41 -4.61 8.93 -7.72
CA GLY A 41 -4.08 10.29 -7.62
C GLY A 41 -3.21 10.55 -6.38
N ASP A 42 -3.26 9.66 -5.39
CA ASP A 42 -2.45 9.77 -4.18
C ASP A 42 -1.04 9.20 -4.37
N ILE A 43 -0.78 8.52 -5.51
CA ILE A 43 0.48 7.85 -5.80
C ILE A 43 1.30 8.69 -6.80
N ASP A 44 2.48 9.12 -6.38
CA ASP A 44 3.50 9.70 -7.25
C ASP A 44 4.47 8.61 -7.71
N TRP A 45 4.15 8.00 -8.86
CA TRP A 45 4.96 6.92 -9.46
C TRP A 45 6.38 7.36 -9.83
N ARG A 46 6.59 8.67 -10.11
CA ARG A 46 7.90 9.18 -10.52
C ARG A 46 8.83 9.34 -9.33
N ARG A 47 8.27 9.76 -8.19
CA ARG A 47 9.03 9.91 -6.93
C ARG A 47 9.05 8.64 -6.11
N GLY A 48 8.19 7.67 -6.44
CA GLY A 48 8.03 6.46 -5.66
C GLY A 48 7.45 6.78 -4.29
N GLU A 49 6.40 7.61 -4.24
CA GLU A 49 5.79 8.06 -3.00
C GLU A 49 4.27 7.91 -3.02
N ILE A 50 3.67 7.78 -1.85
CA ILE A 50 2.22 7.74 -1.64
C ILE A 50 1.81 8.74 -0.57
N THR A 51 0.72 9.46 -0.83
CA THR A 51 0.12 10.38 0.14
C THR A 51 -1.00 9.67 0.88
N VAL A 52 -0.90 9.57 2.19
CA VAL A 52 -1.91 8.92 3.03
C VAL A 52 -2.59 9.97 3.90
N VAL A 53 -3.92 9.99 3.89
CA VAL A 53 -4.72 10.84 4.78
C VAL A 53 -5.06 10.04 6.03
N GLY A 54 -4.50 10.44 7.18
CA GLY A 54 -4.78 9.83 8.46
C GLY A 54 -6.14 10.23 9.05
N LYS A 55 -6.44 9.74 10.25
CA LYS A 55 -7.61 10.23 11.01
C LYS A 55 -7.32 11.64 11.55
N GLY A 56 -7.61 12.66 10.76
CA GLY A 56 -7.40 14.09 11.05
C GLY A 56 -6.95 14.84 9.79
N PRO A 57 -6.76 16.18 9.85
CA PRO A 57 -6.36 16.99 8.69
C PRO A 57 -4.90 16.78 8.25
N ARG A 58 -4.23 15.73 8.73
CA ARG A 58 -2.81 15.48 8.46
C ARG A 58 -2.70 14.45 7.34
N SER A 59 -2.16 14.88 6.21
CA SER A 59 -1.62 14.00 5.18
C SER A 59 -0.15 13.75 5.45
N GLU A 60 0.29 12.53 5.16
CA GLU A 60 1.70 12.11 5.25
C GLU A 60 2.13 11.55 3.90
N ARG A 61 3.36 11.87 3.48
CA ARG A 61 3.98 11.29 2.28
C ARG A 61 4.95 10.21 2.71
N LEU A 62 4.74 9.01 2.22
CA LEU A 62 5.52 7.82 2.52
C LEU A 62 6.17 7.28 1.24
N PRO A 63 7.37 6.70 1.31
CA PRO A 63 7.95 6.02 0.16
C PRO A 63 7.14 4.77 -0.20
N LEU A 64 7.00 4.49 -1.49
CA LEU A 64 6.45 3.23 -1.97
C LEU A 64 7.43 2.09 -1.64
N PRO A 65 6.97 0.98 -1.03
CA PRO A 65 7.74 -0.24 -0.87
C PRO A 65 8.21 -0.81 -2.22
N ALA A 66 9.43 -1.36 -2.25
CA ALA A 66 10.10 -1.86 -3.46
C ALA A 66 10.21 -3.40 -3.53
N ASP A 67 9.40 -4.12 -2.74
CA ASP A 67 9.40 -5.60 -2.64
C ASP A 67 8.89 -6.32 -3.90
#